data_AF-A0A0J9YUY2-F1
#
_entry.id   AF-A0A0J9YUY2-F1
#
_cell.length_a   1.000
_cell.length_b   1.000
_cell.length_c   1.000
_cell.angle_alpha   90.00
_cell.angle_beta   90.00
_cell.angle_gamma   90.00
#
_symmetry.space_group_name_H-M   'P 1'
#
loop_
_entity.id
_entity.type
_entity.pdbx_description
1 polymer ?
#
loop_
_entity_poly.entity_id
_entity_poly.type
_entity_poly.pdbx_seq_one_letter_code
_entity_poly.pdbx_strand_id
1 'polypeptide(L)'
;MAQGSGDQRAVGIADPEESSPNMIVYCKIEDIITKMQDDKTGGVPIRTVKSFLSKIPSVVTGTDIVQWLMKNLSIEDPVEAIHLGSLI
;
A
#
# COMPACT_ATOMS: atom_id res chain seq x y z
N MET A 1 7.39 -30.99 -40.67
CA MET A 1 7.62 -31.30 -39.25
C MET A 1 7.22 -30.08 -38.46
N ALA A 2 6.19 -30.22 -37.63
CA ALA A 2 5.63 -29.19 -36.77
C ALA A 2 6.05 -29.44 -35.31
N GLN A 3 5.81 -28.43 -34.46
CA GLN A 3 6.09 -28.28 -33.02
C GLN A 3 7.41 -27.54 -32.73
N GLY A 4 7.46 -26.40 -32.02
CA GLY A 4 6.43 -25.68 -31.24
C GLY A 4 6.82 -25.60 -29.77
N SER A 5 6.86 -24.36 -29.25
CA SER A 5 6.91 -23.94 -27.83
C SER A 5 8.21 -24.20 -27.06
N GLY A 6 8.96 -23.20 -26.57
CA GLY A 6 8.57 -21.86 -26.16
C GLY A 6 8.13 -21.87 -24.69
N ASP A 7 8.97 -21.28 -23.84
CA ASP A 7 8.73 -20.90 -22.44
C ASP A 7 8.43 -22.02 -21.42
N GLN A 8 9.51 -22.70 -21.01
CA GLN A 8 9.63 -23.09 -19.61
C GLN A 8 9.65 -21.80 -18.77
N ARG A 9 8.48 -21.42 -18.23
CA ARG A 9 8.39 -20.49 -17.10
C ARG A 9 9.32 -21.02 -16.02
N ALA A 10 10.48 -20.40 -15.88
CA ALA A 10 11.29 -20.52 -14.69
C ALA A 10 10.38 -20.18 -13.52
N VAL A 11 10.07 -21.18 -12.70
CA VAL A 11 9.54 -20.95 -11.36
C VAL A 11 10.64 -20.18 -10.67
N GLY A 12 10.50 -18.85 -10.63
CA GLY A 12 11.42 -17.96 -9.95
C GLY A 12 11.57 -18.49 -8.54
N ILE A 13 12.77 -18.97 -8.23
CA ILE A 13 13.15 -19.33 -6.88
C ILE A 13 13.06 -18.00 -6.14
N ALA A 14 12.02 -17.80 -5.33
CA ALA A 14 11.94 -16.62 -4.48
C ALA A 14 13.27 -16.54 -3.72
N ASP A 15 13.90 -15.37 -3.74
CA ASP A 15 15.14 -15.16 -3.01
C ASP A 15 14.88 -15.59 -1.55
N PRO A 16 15.72 -16.43 -0.92
CA PRO A 16 15.46 -16.92 0.44
C PRO A 16 15.23 -15.79 1.45
N GLU A 17 15.77 -14.59 1.19
CA GLU A 17 15.51 -13.38 1.98
C GLU A 17 14.06 -12.87 1.85
N GLU A 18 13.45 -13.05 0.67
CA GLU A 18 12.06 -12.68 0.33
C GLU A 18 11.02 -13.51 1.08
N SER A 19 11.43 -14.70 1.56
CA SER A 19 10.58 -15.59 2.36
C SER A 19 10.77 -15.44 3.86
N SER A 20 11.61 -14.50 4.33
CA SER A 20 11.75 -14.26 5.76
C SER A 20 10.44 -13.74 6.36
N PRO A 21 10.07 -14.12 7.61
CA PRO A 21 8.81 -13.67 8.21
C PRO A 21 8.62 -12.16 8.21
N ASN A 22 9.70 -11.40 8.40
CA ASN A 22 9.65 -9.94 8.39
C ASN A 22 9.44 -9.39 6.98
N MET A 23 10.10 -9.97 5.97
CA MET A 23 9.93 -9.52 4.59
C MET A 23 8.50 -9.73 4.10
N ILE A 24 7.87 -10.86 4.48
CA ILE A 24 6.45 -11.10 4.19
C ILE A 24 5.56 -10.00 4.77
N VAL A 25 5.85 -9.51 5.97
CA VAL A 25 5.10 -8.39 6.58
C VAL A 25 5.33 -7.10 5.79
N TYR A 26 6.58 -6.79 5.42
CA TYR A 26 6.90 -5.60 4.64
C TYR A 26 6.22 -5.60 3.26
N CYS A 27 6.26 -6.71 2.53
CA CYS A 27 5.57 -6.82 1.25
C CYS A 27 4.06 -6.57 1.39
N LYS A 28 3.43 -7.07 2.45
CA LYS A 28 2.00 -6.79 2.72
C LYS A 28 1.73 -5.32 3.02
N ILE A 29 2.63 -4.65 3.75
CA ILE A 29 2.53 -3.21 4.01
C ILE A 29 2.71 -2.42 2.71
N GLU A 30 3.68 -2.79 1.87
CA GLU A 30 3.91 -2.16 0.57
C GLU A 30 2.72 -2.30 -0.39
N ASP A 31 2.04 -3.45 -0.38
CA ASP A 31 0.80 -3.66 -1.14
C ASP A 31 -0.31 -2.69 -0.69
N ILE A 32 -0.41 -2.42 0.62
CA ILE A 32 -1.38 -1.46 1.18
C ILE A 32 -0.98 -0.04 0.76
N ILE A 33 0.29 0.34 0.93
CA ILE A 33 0.80 1.68 0.58
C ILE A 33 0.61 1.96 -0.91
N THR A 34 0.88 0.98 -1.76
CA THR A 34 0.70 1.09 -3.22
C THR A 34 -0.75 1.43 -3.57
N LYS A 35 -1.72 0.76 -2.92
CA LYS A 35 -3.15 1.05 -3.10
C LYS A 35 -3.55 2.42 -2.51
N MET A 36 -2.97 2.81 -1.39
CA MET A 36 -3.19 4.14 -0.80
C MET A 36 -2.72 5.27 -1.72
N GLN A 37 -1.73 5.02 -2.58
CA GLN A 37 -1.17 6.02 -3.50
C GLN A 37 -1.86 6.05 -4.87
N ASP A 38 -2.77 5.12 -5.16
CA ASP A 38 -3.44 5.03 -6.46
C ASP A 38 -4.48 6.14 -6.67
N ASP A 39 -4.15 7.09 -7.55
CA ASP A 39 -4.99 8.25 -7.88
C ASP A 39 -6.22 7.93 -8.73
N LYS A 40 -6.30 6.71 -9.29
CA LYS A 40 -7.40 6.27 -10.17
C LYS A 40 -8.44 5.43 -9.44
N THR A 41 -8.02 4.65 -8.45
CA THR A 41 -8.90 3.68 -7.76
C THR A 41 -9.41 4.16 -6.40
N GLY A 42 -9.16 5.44 -6.06
CA GLY A 42 -9.64 6.04 -4.82
C GLY A 42 -8.67 5.87 -3.65
N GLY A 43 -7.37 6.06 -3.91
CA GLY A 43 -6.32 6.24 -2.91
C GLY A 43 -6.58 7.41 -1.95
N VAL A 44 -5.67 7.60 -1.01
CA VAL A 44 -5.75 8.66 0.00
C VAL A 44 -5.56 10.03 -0.68
N PRO A 45 -6.45 11.01 -0.43
CA PRO A 45 -6.37 12.31 -1.05
C PRO A 45 -5.11 13.08 -0.64
N ILE A 46 -4.26 13.37 -1.62
CA ILE A 46 -3.07 14.21 -1.46
C ILE A 46 -3.44 15.67 -1.71
N ARG A 47 -3.03 16.54 -0.79
CA ARG A 47 -3.37 17.97 -0.80
C ARG A 47 -2.14 18.83 -0.64
N THR A 48 -2.28 20.10 -1.00
CA THR A 48 -1.32 21.14 -0.62
C THR A 48 -1.99 22.03 0.41
N VAL A 49 -1.40 22.16 1.59
CA VAL A 49 -1.91 23.03 2.66
C VAL A 49 -1.14 24.34 2.68
N LYS A 50 -1.84 25.43 2.97
CA LYS A 50 -1.27 26.78 3.05
C LYS A 50 -1.61 27.40 4.40
N SER A 51 -0.59 27.88 5.10
CA SER A 51 -0.71 28.79 6.23
C SER A 51 -0.21 30.18 5.83
N PHE A 52 -0.28 31.16 6.73
CA PHE A 52 0.06 32.56 6.43
C PHE A 52 1.49 32.73 5.87
N LEU A 53 2.47 31.98 6.42
CA LEU A 53 3.88 32.05 6.01
C LEU A 53 4.42 30.77 5.35
N SER A 54 3.60 29.74 5.16
CA SER A 54 4.06 28.44 4.66
C SER A 54 3.08 27.80 3.69
N LYS A 55 3.63 26.99 2.77
CA LYS A 55 2.89 26.14 1.86
C LYS A 55 3.57 24.78 1.84
N ILE A 56 2.84 23.74 2.20
CA ILE A 56 3.37 22.38 2.27
C ILE A 56 2.64 21.56 1.21
N PRO A 57 3.30 21.21 0.10
CA PRO A 57 2.73 20.34 -0.91
C PRO A 57 2.74 18.89 -0.45
N SER A 58 1.95 18.06 -1.13
CA SER A 58 1.98 16.60 -1.02
C SER A 58 1.76 16.06 0.39
N VAL A 59 0.74 16.57 1.09
CA VAL A 59 0.36 16.10 2.42
C VAL A 59 -0.95 15.33 2.42
N VAL A 60 -1.10 14.43 3.40
CA VAL A 60 -2.33 13.70 3.69
C VAL A 60 -2.74 13.98 5.14
N THR A 61 -4.01 13.73 5.49
CA THR A 61 -4.44 13.79 6.89
C THR A 61 -4.53 12.40 7.48
N GLY A 62 -4.29 12.27 8.80
CA GLY A 62 -4.45 10.99 9.50
C GLY A 62 -5.88 10.44 9.38
N THR A 63 -6.89 11.31 9.39
CA THR A 63 -8.30 10.92 9.21
C THR A 63 -8.54 10.32 7.82
N ASP A 64 -7.97 10.90 6.77
CA ASP A 64 -8.11 10.36 5.41
C ASP A 64 -7.47 8.96 5.30
N ILE A 65 -6.33 8.73 5.97
CA ILE A 65 -5.69 7.40 6.06
C ILE A 65 -6.60 6.41 6.78
N VAL A 66 -7.08 6.76 7.98
CA VAL A 66 -7.93 5.87 8.79
C VAL A 66 -9.21 5.49 8.04
N GLN A 67 -9.89 6.47 7.43
CA GLN A 67 -11.10 6.21 6.63
C GLN A 67 -10.80 5.31 5.43
N TRP A 68 -9.65 5.52 4.77
CA TRP A 68 -9.25 4.67 3.66
C TRP A 68 -8.99 3.23 4.11
N LEU A 69 -8.29 3.03 5.22
CA LEU A 69 -8.03 1.69 5.79
C LEU A 69 -9.34 0.99 6.18
N MET A 70 -10.23 1.67 6.89
CA MET A 70 -11.54 1.13 7.26
C MET A 70 -12.33 0.66 6.04
N LYS A 71 -12.40 1.49 4.99
CA LYS A 71 -13.14 1.17 3.78
C LYS A 71 -12.50 0.03 2.96
N ASN A 72 -11.20 0.11 2.70
CA ASN A 72 -10.53 -0.77 1.72
C ASN A 72 -10.07 -2.10 2.32
N LEU A 73 -9.90 -2.17 3.64
CA LEU A 73 -9.57 -3.40 4.37
C LEU A 73 -10.76 -3.97 5.15
N SER A 74 -11.95 -3.34 5.03
CA SER A 74 -13.18 -3.76 5.73
C SER A 74 -13.02 -3.81 7.26
N ILE A 75 -12.32 -2.83 7.83
CA ILE A 75 -12.16 -2.71 9.29
C ILE A 75 -13.36 -1.95 9.85
N GLU A 76 -14.07 -2.56 10.80
CA GLU A 76 -15.28 -1.99 11.41
C GLU A 76 -14.94 -1.06 12.59
N ASP A 77 -13.95 -1.41 13.41
CA ASP A 77 -13.54 -0.63 14.58
C ASP A 77 -12.52 0.46 14.18
N PRO A 78 -12.84 1.75 14.38
CA PRO A 78 -11.89 2.83 14.15
C PRO A 78 -10.58 2.68 14.94
N VAL A 79 -10.61 2.09 16.14
CA VAL A 79 -9.41 1.92 16.97
C VAL A 79 -8.43 0.94 16.33
N GLU A 80 -8.94 -0.13 15.72
CA GLU A 80 -8.12 -1.09 14.96
C GLU A 80 -7.47 -0.42 13.76
N ALA A 81 -8.22 0.37 12.99
CA ALA A 81 -7.68 1.09 11.83
C ALA A 81 -6.64 2.15 12.24
N ILE A 82 -6.85 2.85 13.36
CA ILE A 82 -5.87 3.80 13.92
C ILE A 82 -4.60 3.06 14.34
N HIS A 83 -4.74 1.91 15.00
CA HIS A 83 -3.60 1.12 15.45
C HIS A 83 -2.78 0.64 14.25
N LEU A 84 -3.42 0.03 13.25
CA LEU A 84 -2.76 -0.41 12.02
C LEU A 84 -2.08 0.76 11.29
N GLY A 85 -2.79 1.87 11.10
CA GLY A 85 -2.24 3.06 10.44
C GLY A 85 -1.10 3.74 11.20
N SER A 86 -0.92 3.45 12.49
CA SER A 86 0.21 3.92 13.29
C SER A 86 1.44 3.01 13.20
N LEU A 87 1.28 1.77 12.70
CA LEU A 87 2.36 0.81 12.49
C LEU A 87 2.94 0.86 11.07
N ILE A 88 2.20 1.46 10.13
CA ILE A 88 2.60 1.74 8.75
C ILE A 88 3.36 3.07 8.73
#